data_AF-A0A7W0FSU6-F1
#
_entry.id   AF-A0A7W0FSU6-F1
#
_cell.length_a   1.000
_cell.length_b   1.000
_cell.length_c   1.000
_cell.angle_alpha   90.00
_cell.angle_beta   90.00
_cell.angle_gamma   90.00
#
_symmetry.space_group_name_H-M   'P 1'
#
loop_
_entity.id
_entity.type
_entity.pdbx_description
1 polymer ?
#
loop_
_entity_poly.entity_id
_entity_poly.type
_entity_poly.pdbx_seq_one_letter_code
_entity_poly.pdbx_strand_id
1 'polypeptide(L)'
;TFLDLGCGYGVIACALATTQPAARVWAVDVNERALSLCDDNAASLGLRDRVRPARPADVPADVTFDEIWSNPPIRIGKLALHELLLAWLPRLEPGGRAVIVVAKFLGADSLQRWIAEQGFACTRLGSAKGFRVLQARRSDG
;
A
#
# COMPACT_ATOMS: atom_id res chain seq x y z
N THR A 1 -1.35 6.20 11.27
CA THR A 1 -1.75 4.84 10.83
C THR A 1 -1.37 4.62 9.39
N PHE A 2 -0.67 3.52 9.09
CA PHE A 2 -0.25 3.17 7.73
C PHE A 2 -0.92 1.89 7.24
N LEU A 3 -0.94 1.68 5.93
CA LEU A 3 -1.41 0.48 5.25
C LEU A 3 -0.30 -0.08 4.35
N ASP A 4 -0.07 -1.38 4.40
CA ASP A 4 0.64 -2.17 3.39
C ASP A 4 -0.39 -3.02 2.65
N LEU A 5 -0.69 -2.65 1.39
CA LEU A 5 -1.74 -3.24 0.57
C LEU A 5 -1.17 -4.30 -0.38
N GLY A 6 -1.60 -5.54 -0.21
CA GLY A 6 -0.96 -6.72 -0.81
C GLY A 6 0.33 -7.03 -0.08
N CYS A 7 0.28 -7.12 1.25
CA CYS A 7 1.46 -7.16 2.11
C CYS A 7 2.32 -8.42 1.92
N GLY A 8 1.76 -9.49 1.34
CA GLY A 8 2.42 -10.79 1.29
C GLY A 8 2.79 -11.24 2.70
N TYR A 9 4.03 -11.69 2.89
CA TYR A 9 4.56 -12.07 4.21
C TYR A 9 5.05 -10.88 5.07
N GLY A 10 4.70 -9.63 4.70
CA GLY A 10 4.83 -8.48 5.59
C GLY A 10 6.14 -7.70 5.53
N VAL A 11 6.91 -7.78 4.43
CA VAL A 11 8.21 -7.07 4.32
C VAL A 11 8.05 -5.57 4.48
N ILE A 12 7.14 -4.96 3.71
CA ILE A 12 6.91 -3.52 3.73
C ILE A 12 6.31 -3.14 5.08
N ALA A 13 5.30 -3.88 5.56
CA ALA A 13 4.69 -3.64 6.86
C ALA A 13 5.70 -3.65 8.02
N CYS A 14 6.57 -4.65 8.10
CA CYS A 14 7.60 -4.75 9.15
C CYS A 14 8.65 -3.64 9.01
N ALA A 15 9.06 -3.30 7.78
CA ALA A 15 10.00 -2.20 7.54
C ALA A 15 9.41 -0.84 7.96
N LEU A 16 8.14 -0.59 7.65
CA LEU A 16 7.43 0.62 8.08
C LEU A 16 7.34 0.70 9.60
N ALA A 17 6.93 -0.37 10.28
CA ALA A 17 6.88 -0.40 11.74
C ALA A 17 8.28 -0.25 12.35
N THR A 18 9.33 -0.79 11.74
CA THR A 18 10.70 -0.64 12.24
C THR A 18 11.21 0.80 12.12
N THR A 19 11.00 1.42 10.95
CA THR A 19 11.55 2.75 10.62
C THR A 19 10.70 3.91 11.16
N GLN A 20 9.42 3.66 11.44
CA GLN A 20 8.51 4.60 12.07
C GLN A 20 7.98 4.00 13.38
N PRO A 21 8.63 4.25 14.53
CA PRO A 21 8.24 3.69 15.82
C PRO A 21 6.80 4.04 16.25
N ALA A 22 6.30 5.22 15.85
CA ALA A 22 4.94 5.67 16.15
C ALA A 22 3.88 5.07 15.21
N ALA A 23 4.28 4.41 14.11
CA ALA A 23 3.31 3.85 13.17
C ALA A 23 2.70 2.56 13.71
N ARG A 24 1.38 2.48 13.54
CA ARG A 24 0.61 1.23 13.52
C ARG A 24 0.25 0.94 12.07
N VAL A 25 0.59 -0.25 11.61
CA VAL A 25 0.50 -0.67 10.21
C VAL A 25 -0.55 -1.75 10.06
N TRP A 26 -1.52 -1.51 9.20
CA TRP A 26 -2.39 -2.55 8.68
C TRP A 26 -1.65 -3.26 7.54
N ALA A 27 -1.52 -4.58 7.63
CA ALA A 27 -0.91 -5.41 6.59
C ALA A 27 -2.02 -6.22 5.94
N VAL A 28 -2.47 -5.80 4.75
CA VAL A 28 -3.67 -6.34 4.10
C VAL A 28 -3.30 -7.26 2.96
N ASP A 29 -3.82 -8.48 2.98
CA ASP A 29 -3.68 -9.45 1.90
C ASP A 29 -4.93 -10.35 1.84
N VAL A 30 -5.22 -10.89 0.66
CA VAL A 30 -6.31 -11.86 0.48
C VAL A 30 -5.85 -13.29 0.81
N ASN A 31 -4.54 -13.54 0.82
CA ASN A 31 -3.97 -14.85 1.09
C ASN A 31 -3.73 -15.04 2.59
N GLU A 32 -4.52 -15.89 3.24
CA GLU A 32 -4.39 -16.18 4.66
C GLU A 32 -3.01 -16.73 5.07
N ARG A 33 -2.39 -17.53 4.20
CA ARG A 33 -1.05 -18.04 4.46
C ARG A 33 -0.03 -16.91 4.50
N ALA A 34 -0.19 -15.92 3.63
CA ALA A 34 0.65 -14.73 3.62
C ALA A 34 0.44 -13.90 4.91
N LEU A 35 -0.80 -13.75 5.36
CA LEU A 35 -1.13 -13.08 6.63
C LEU A 35 -0.53 -13.80 7.85
N SER A 36 -0.61 -15.13 7.90
CA SER A 36 0.03 -15.92 8.96
C SER A 36 1.54 -15.70 8.98
N LEU A 37 2.20 -15.73 7.82
CA LEU A 37 3.64 -15.47 7.73
C LEU A 37 3.98 -14.01 8.10
N CYS A 38 3.11 -13.06 7.77
CA CYS A 38 3.25 -11.66 8.19
C CYS A 38 3.19 -11.54 9.72
N ASP A 39 2.28 -12.24 10.39
CA ASP A 39 2.17 -12.27 11.85
C ASP A 39 3.40 -12.90 12.51
N ASP A 40 3.92 -14.00 11.95
CA ASP A 40 5.14 -14.66 12.44
C ASP A 40 6.37 -13.76 12.28
N ASN A 41 6.51 -13.11 11.12
CA ASN A 41 7.62 -12.18 10.86
C ASN A 41 7.55 -10.97 11.79
N ALA A 42 6.36 -10.37 11.96
CA ALA A 42 6.16 -9.28 12.90
C ALA A 42 6.51 -9.71 14.34
N ALA A 43 6.13 -10.93 14.76
CA ALA A 43 6.48 -11.46 16.07
C ALA A 43 8.00 -11.60 16.26
N SER A 44 8.69 -12.18 15.29
CA SER A 44 10.15 -12.39 15.35
C SER A 44 10.94 -11.09 15.48
N LEU A 45 10.35 -9.96 15.04
CA LEU A 45 10.93 -8.63 15.12
C LEU A 45 10.41 -7.80 16.31
N GLY A 46 9.54 -8.36 17.17
CA GLY A 46 8.92 -7.63 18.29
C GLY A 46 7.93 -6.55 17.86
N LEU A 47 7.30 -6.72 16.69
CA LEU A 47 6.41 -5.75 16.06
C LEU A 47 4.93 -6.13 16.12
N ARG A 48 4.58 -7.25 16.78
CA ARG A 48 3.22 -7.82 16.80
C ARG A 48 2.15 -6.83 17.30
N ASP A 49 2.49 -5.91 18.19
CA ASP A 49 1.55 -4.89 18.69
C ASP A 49 1.30 -3.73 17.69
N ARG A 50 2.13 -3.64 16.64
CA ARG A 50 2.14 -2.51 15.69
C ARG A 50 1.85 -2.93 14.27
N VAL A 51 2.06 -4.19 13.89
CA VAL A 51 1.68 -4.74 12.59
C VAL A 51 0.43 -5.59 12.78
N ARG A 52 -0.66 -5.23 12.08
CA ARG A 52 -1.94 -5.92 12.12
C ARG A 52 -2.24 -6.57 10.77
N PRO A 53 -1.94 -7.87 10.59
CA PRO A 53 -2.40 -8.63 9.43
C PRO A 53 -3.93 -8.69 9.40
N ALA A 54 -4.53 -8.48 8.23
CA ALA A 54 -5.97 -8.50 8.06
C ALA A 54 -6.37 -8.83 6.62
N ARG A 55 -7.55 -9.45 6.43
CA ARG A 55 -8.15 -9.49 5.10
C ARG A 55 -8.76 -8.12 4.77
N PRO A 56 -8.97 -7.78 3.49
CA PRO A 56 -9.63 -6.53 3.10
C PRO A 56 -10.96 -6.27 3.82
N ALA A 57 -11.78 -7.31 3.99
CA ALA A 57 -13.09 -7.22 4.64
C ALA A 57 -13.02 -6.98 6.16
N ASP A 58 -11.88 -7.28 6.79
CA ASP A 58 -11.70 -7.13 8.23
C ASP A 58 -11.21 -5.72 8.61
N VAL A 59 -10.90 -4.88 7.62
CA VAL A 59 -10.54 -3.48 7.85
C VAL A 59 -11.82 -2.65 7.89
N PRO A 60 -12.18 -2.06 9.04
CA PRO A 60 -13.41 -1.26 9.16
C PRO A 60 -13.44 -0.12 8.13
N ALA A 61 -14.64 0.20 7.63
CA ALA A 61 -14.81 1.15 6.52
C ALA A 61 -14.42 2.60 6.88
N ASP A 62 -14.50 2.96 8.16
CA ASP A 62 -14.16 4.25 8.72
C ASP A 62 -12.65 4.42 9.01
N VAL A 63 -11.86 3.35 8.90
CA VAL A 63 -10.40 3.45 9.07
C VAL A 63 -9.77 4.13 7.85
N THR A 64 -8.99 5.16 8.14
CA THR A 64 -8.23 5.97 7.20
C THR A 64 -6.73 5.88 7.49
N PHE A 65 -5.91 6.32 6.53
CA PHE A 65 -4.47 6.12 6.55
C PHE A 65 -3.71 7.41 6.21
N ASP A 66 -2.68 7.72 6.99
CA ASP A 66 -1.71 8.76 6.63
C ASP A 66 -0.89 8.32 5.40
N GLU A 67 -0.58 7.02 5.34
CA GLU A 67 0.18 6.43 4.25
C GLU A 67 -0.37 5.07 3.80
N ILE A 68 -0.42 4.86 2.49
CA ILE A 68 -0.68 3.56 1.86
C ILE A 68 0.56 3.16 1.06
N TRP A 69 1.07 1.97 1.29
CA TRP A 69 2.21 1.41 0.57
C TRP A 69 1.75 0.17 -0.17
N SER A 70 2.22 -0.01 -1.41
CA SER A 70 1.87 -1.21 -2.17
C SER A 70 2.92 -1.54 -3.20
N ASN A 71 3.25 -2.83 -3.27
CA ASN A 71 3.81 -3.45 -4.46
C ASN A 71 2.72 -4.33 -5.08
N PRO A 72 1.73 -3.72 -5.76
CA PRO A 72 0.51 -4.42 -6.12
C PRO A 72 0.82 -5.56 -7.10
N PRO A 73 0.02 -6.63 -7.10
CA PRO A 73 0.20 -7.75 -8.00
C PRO A 73 -0.12 -7.32 -9.44
N ILE A 74 0.87 -6.76 -10.13
CA ILE A 74 0.76 -6.17 -11.47
C ILE A 74 0.23 -7.12 -12.56
N ARG A 75 0.19 -8.44 -12.28
CA ARG A 75 -0.34 -9.48 -13.18
C ARG A 75 -1.84 -9.71 -13.06
N ILE A 76 -2.56 -9.06 -12.13
CA ILE A 76 -4.03 -9.17 -12.03
C ILE A 76 -4.76 -8.47 -13.18
N GLY A 77 -4.04 -7.76 -14.04
CA GLY A 77 -4.61 -6.96 -15.12
C GLY A 77 -4.95 -5.53 -14.69
N LYS A 78 -5.07 -4.66 -15.68
CA LYS A 78 -5.24 -3.21 -15.47
C LYS A 78 -6.52 -2.85 -14.72
N LEU A 79 -7.64 -3.50 -15.06
CA LEU A 79 -8.94 -3.21 -14.46
C LEU A 79 -8.96 -3.54 -12.97
N ALA A 80 -8.53 -4.74 -12.58
CA ALA A 80 -8.49 -5.14 -11.18
C ALA A 80 -7.50 -4.28 -10.35
N LEU A 81 -6.39 -3.83 -10.95
CA LEU A 81 -5.50 -2.86 -10.29
C LEU A 81 -6.20 -1.51 -10.06
N HIS A 82 -6.95 -1.03 -11.04
CA HIS A 82 -7.70 0.22 -10.91
C HIS A 82 -8.79 0.11 -9.83
N GLU A 83 -9.56 -0.97 -9.82
CA GLU A 83 -10.58 -1.25 -8.80
C GLU A 83 -9.97 -1.30 -7.39
N LEU A 84 -8.82 -1.97 -7.24
CA LEU A 84 -8.07 -2.00 -6.01
C LEU A 84 -7.69 -0.56 -5.57
N LEU A 85 -7.09 0.23 -6.45
CA LEU A 85 -6.67 1.58 -6.10
C LEU A 85 -7.86 2.51 -5.82
N LEU A 86 -8.98 2.39 -6.54
CA LEU A 86 -10.21 3.13 -6.27
C LEU A 86 -10.84 2.77 -4.92
N ALA A 87 -10.69 1.53 -4.46
CA ALA A 87 -11.19 1.13 -3.14
C ALA A 87 -10.35 1.69 -1.98
N TRP A 88 -9.04 1.87 -2.19
CA TRP A 88 -8.10 2.18 -1.09
C TRP A 88 -7.58 3.63 -1.08
N LEU A 89 -7.33 4.26 -2.24
CA LEU A 89 -6.82 5.63 -2.28
C LEU A 89 -7.76 6.66 -1.62
N PRO A 90 -9.10 6.57 -1.74
CA PRO A 90 -10.01 7.48 -1.02
C PRO A 90 -9.92 7.38 0.51
N ARG A 91 -9.33 6.30 1.04
CA ARG A 91 -9.11 6.10 2.48
C ARG A 91 -7.84 6.77 3.01
N LEU A 92 -7.10 7.49 2.16
CA LEU A 92 -6.06 8.38 2.65
C LEU A 92 -6.67 9.51 3.48
N GLU A 93 -6.02 9.90 4.56
CA GLU A 93 -6.31 11.16 5.24
C GLU A 93 -6.07 12.35 4.31
N PRO A 94 -6.70 13.52 4.52
CA PRO A 94 -6.31 14.74 3.83
C PRO A 94 -4.81 14.99 4.01
N GLY A 95 -4.11 15.28 2.91
CA GLY A 95 -2.65 15.42 2.91
C GLY A 95 -1.85 14.11 2.92
N GLY A 96 -2.54 12.97 3.14
CA GLY A 96 -1.98 11.63 3.12
C GLY A 96 -1.43 11.23 1.75
N ARG A 97 -0.57 10.20 1.73
CA ARG A 97 0.10 9.73 0.51
C ARG A 97 -0.01 8.23 0.29
N ALA A 98 -0.08 7.81 -0.97
CA ALA A 98 0.21 6.44 -1.36
C ALA A 98 1.57 6.34 -2.05
N VAL A 99 2.32 5.28 -1.78
CA VAL A 99 3.60 4.94 -2.41
C VAL A 99 3.46 3.58 -3.10
N ILE A 100 3.52 3.57 -4.43
CA ILE A 100 3.20 2.41 -5.25
C ILE A 100 4.39 2.05 -6.14
N VAL A 101 4.84 0.80 -6.06
CA VAL A 101 5.93 0.28 -6.90
C VAL A 101 5.36 -0.42 -8.12
N VAL A 102 5.83 -0.06 -9.32
CA VAL A 102 5.34 -0.64 -10.59
C VAL A 102 6.52 -0.91 -11.52
N ALA A 103 6.52 -2.07 -12.18
CA ALA A 103 7.49 -2.34 -13.25
C ALA A 103 7.23 -1.39 -14.44
N LYS A 104 8.29 -0.75 -14.96
CA LYS A 104 8.19 0.27 -16.03
C LYS A 104 7.42 -0.24 -17.26
N PHE A 105 7.73 -1.47 -17.68
CA PHE A 105 7.12 -2.10 -18.86
C PHE A 105 5.67 -2.55 -18.65
N LEU A 106 5.16 -2.53 -17.42
CA LEU A 106 3.78 -2.90 -17.08
C LEU A 106 2.88 -1.68 -16.93
N GLY A 107 3.22 -0.57 -17.60
CA GLY A 107 2.37 0.60 -17.66
C GLY A 107 2.54 1.58 -16.49
N ALA A 108 3.76 1.77 -15.97
CA ALA A 108 3.98 2.74 -14.91
C ALA A 108 3.59 4.18 -15.30
N ASP A 109 3.81 4.58 -16.56
CA ASP A 109 3.39 5.90 -17.09
C ASP A 109 1.87 5.99 -17.26
N SER A 110 1.22 4.93 -17.75
CA SER A 110 -0.23 4.91 -17.91
C SER A 110 -0.95 4.89 -16.57
N LEU A 111 -0.43 4.17 -15.57
CA LEU A 111 -0.97 4.17 -14.22
C LEU A 111 -0.82 5.54 -13.56
N GLN A 112 0.35 6.18 -13.70
CA GLN A 112 0.57 7.54 -13.15
C GLN A 112 -0.48 8.53 -13.68
N ARG A 113 -0.72 8.55 -15.00
CA ARG A 113 -1.74 9.41 -15.62
C ARG A 113 -3.14 9.06 -15.12
N TRP A 114 -3.47 7.78 -15.08
CA TRP A 114 -4.78 7.33 -14.63
C TRP A 114 -5.06 7.72 -13.17
N ILE A 115 -4.09 7.58 -12.25
CA ILE A 115 -4.24 8.02 -10.85
C ILE A 115 -4.53 9.54 -10.79
N ALA A 116 -3.85 10.33 -11.61
CA ALA A 116 -4.11 11.77 -11.70
C ALA A 116 -5.52 12.09 -12.22
N GLU A 117 -6.02 11.32 -13.19
CA GLU A 117 -7.40 11.43 -13.68
C GLU A 117 -8.44 11.09 -12.60
N GLN A 118 -8.08 10.30 -11.57
CA GLN A 118 -8.96 10.01 -10.43
C GLN A 118 -8.94 11.11 -9.34
N GLY A 119 -8.23 12.23 -9.58
CA GLY A 119 -8.18 13.37 -8.64
C GLY A 119 -7.06 13.30 -7.60
N PHE A 120 -6.12 12.35 -7.71
CA PHE A 120 -4.95 12.29 -6.82
C PHE A 120 -3.72 12.85 -7.53
N ALA A 121 -3.06 13.85 -6.94
CA ALA A 121 -1.82 14.36 -7.49
C ALA A 121 -0.77 13.23 -7.53
N CYS A 122 -0.29 12.87 -8.72
CA CYS A 122 0.60 11.71 -8.90
C CYS A 122 1.96 12.08 -9.50
N THR A 123 3.02 11.84 -8.72
CA THR A 123 4.41 12.12 -9.08
C THR A 123 5.27 10.86 -9.05
N ARG A 124 6.47 10.96 -9.60
CA ARG A 124 7.47 9.90 -9.56
C ARG A 124 8.47 10.20 -8.46
N LEU A 125 8.54 9.34 -7.44
CA LEU A 125 9.57 9.45 -6.40
C LEU A 125 10.93 8.95 -6.88
N GLY A 126 10.94 7.93 -7.73
CA GLY A 126 12.19 7.35 -8.21
C GLY A 126 12.02 6.27 -9.25
N SER A 127 13.15 5.78 -9.77
CA SER A 127 13.20 4.67 -10.72
C SER A 127 14.51 3.93 -10.57
N ALA A 128 14.45 2.61 -10.47
CA ALA A 128 15.63 1.76 -10.34
C ALA A 128 15.35 0.38 -10.95
N LYS A 129 16.34 -0.20 -11.65
CA LYS A 129 16.35 -1.61 -12.10
C LYS A 129 15.04 -2.08 -12.77
N GLY A 130 14.46 -1.25 -13.64
CA GLY A 130 13.22 -1.58 -14.36
C GLY A 130 11.92 -1.31 -13.59
N PHE A 131 12.00 -0.79 -12.36
CA PHE A 131 10.87 -0.37 -11.54
C PHE A 131 10.77 1.14 -11.44
N ARG A 132 9.57 1.61 -11.11
CA ARG A 132 9.25 2.99 -10.79
C ARG A 132 8.48 3.03 -9.47
N VAL A 133 8.79 4.03 -8.65
CA VAL A 133 8.04 4.34 -7.44
C VAL A 133 7.20 5.57 -7.73
N LEU A 134 5.88 5.42 -7.68
CA LEU A 134 4.91 6.48 -7.82
C LEU A 134 4.46 6.94 -6.43
N GLN A 135 4.21 8.23 -6.29
CA GLN A 135 3.51 8.80 -5.16
C GLN A 135 2.18 9.36 -5.64
N ALA A 136 1.09 9.00 -4.98
CA ALA A 136 -0.19 9.68 -5.10
C ALA A 136 -0.47 10.45 -3.81
N ARG A 137 -1.05 11.65 -3.88
CA ARG A 137 -1.44 12.42 -2.69
C ARG A 137 -2.91 12.77 -2.73
N ARG A 138 -3.55 12.66 -1.56
CA ARG A 138 -4.87 13.25 -1.33
C ARG A 138 -4.70 14.73 -1.00
N SER A 139 -5.57 15.59 -1.55
CA SER A 139 -5.57 17.02 -1.23
C SER A 139 -5.89 17.26 0.25
N ASP A 140 -5.42 18.38 0.80
CA ASP A 140 -5.61 18.74 2.21
C ASP A 140 -7.07 19.14 2.55
N GLY A 141 -7.92 19.35 1.52
CA GLY A 141 -9.29 19.84 1.68
C GLY A 141 -9.38 21.36 1.61
#